data_AF-A0A1G0B925-F1
#
_entry.id   AF-A0A1G0B925-F1
#
_cell.length_a   1.000
_cell.length_b   1.000
_cell.length_c   1.000
_cell.angle_alpha   90.00
_cell.angle_beta   90.00
_cell.angle_gamma   90.00
#
_symmetry.space_group_name_H-M   'P 1'
#
loop_
_entity.id
_entity.type
_entity.pdbx_description
1 polymer ?
#
loop_
_entity_poly.entity_id
_entity_poly.type
_entity_poly.pdbx_seq_one_letter_code
_entity_poly.pdbx_strand_id
1 'polypeptide(L)' 'MAIKDIKAFSDKARTTPELKEKLLACQKVRELLTLASESGFGFIEDELYPPNEPQFTADQLSERMAKALLRA' A
#
# COMPACT_ATOMS: atom_id res chain seq x y z
N MET A 1 -14.73 -0.18 4.59
CA MET A 1 -14.17 1.17 4.42
C MET A 1 -12.79 1.10 5.02
N ALA A 2 -11.79 1.69 4.36
CA ALA A 2 -10.36 1.37 4.45
C ALA A 2 -9.90 0.11 3.68
N ILE A 3 -10.34 -1.14 3.95
CA ILE A 3 -9.86 -2.31 3.14
C ILE A 3 -10.19 -2.13 1.65
N LYS A 4 -11.40 -1.63 1.35
CA LYS A 4 -11.82 -1.32 -0.01
C LYS A 4 -10.95 -0.23 -0.65
N ASP A 5 -10.52 0.75 0.14
CA ASP A 5 -9.70 1.87 -0.31
C ASP A 5 -8.24 1.43 -0.52
N ILE A 6 -7.72 0.56 0.35
CA ILE A 6 -6.40 -0.07 0.20
C ILE A 6 -6.36 -0.91 -1.08
N LYS A 7 -7.39 -1.72 -1.32
CA LYS A 7 -7.51 -2.50 -2.56
C LYS A 7 -7.58 -1.60 -3.79
N ALA A 8 -8.46 -0.60 -3.77
CA ALA A 8 -8.62 0.33 -4.90
C ALA A 8 -7.34 1.14 -5.17
N PHE A 9 -6.61 1.54 -4.12
CA PHE A 9 -5.30 2.17 -4.26
C PHE A 9 -4.27 1.21 -4.88
N SER A 10 -4.22 -0.03 -4.39
CA SER A 10 -3.34 -1.08 -4.92
C SER A 10 -3.60 -1.30 -6.42
N ASP A 11 -4.87 -1.43 -6.82
CA ASP A 11 -5.28 -1.59 -8.21
C ASP A 11 -4.93 -0.36 -9.07
N LYS A 12 -5.13 0.86 -8.53
CA LYS A 12 -4.74 2.11 -9.19
C LYS A 12 -3.23 2.21 -9.38
N ALA A 13 -2.44 1.81 -8.39
CA ALA A 13 -0.98 1.83 -8.46
C ALA A 13 -0.44 0.84 -9.51
N ARG A 14 -1.19 -0.22 -9.86
CA ARG A 14 -0.80 -1.10 -10.98
C ARG A 14 -1.00 -0.47 -12.35
N THR A 15 -2.02 0.36 -12.49
CA THR A 15 -2.42 0.97 -13.77
C THR A 15 -1.83 2.36 -13.98
N THR A 16 -1.32 2.99 -12.93
CA THR A 16 -0.71 4.34 -12.97
C THR A 16 0.80 4.24 -12.73
N PRO A 17 1.65 4.37 -13.76
CA PRO A 17 3.10 4.20 -13.64
C PRO A 17 3.74 5.13 -12.59
N GLU A 18 3.34 6.40 -12.56
CA GLU A 18 3.85 7.37 -11.57
C GLU A 18 3.53 6.96 -10.13
N LEU A 19 2.33 6.42 -9.90
CA LEU A 19 1.91 5.96 -8.58
C LEU A 19 2.64 4.67 -8.19
N LYS A 20 2.91 3.79 -9.17
CA LYS A 20 3.72 2.58 -8.98
C LYS A 20 5.12 2.92 -8.49
N GLU A 21 5.78 3.88 -9.14
CA GLU A 21 7.13 4.30 -8.76
C GLU A 21 7.16 4.93 -7.36
N LYS A 22 6.19 5.79 -7.04
CA LYS A 22 6.05 6.37 -5.69
C LYS A 22 5.79 5.29 -4.63
N LEU A 23 4.95 4.31 -4.94
CA LEU A 23 4.64 3.20 -4.03
C LEU A 23 5.89 2.33 -3.78
N LEU A 24 6.64 2.00 -4.84
CA LEU A 24 7.90 1.26 -4.73
C LEU A 24 8.99 2.04 -3.99
N ALA A 25 8.97 3.37 -4.05
CA ALA A 25 9.90 4.22 -3.32
C ALA A 25 9.61 4.27 -1.80
N CYS A 26 8.38 3.93 -1.36
CA CYS A 26 8.01 3.93 0.05
C CYS A 26 8.84 2.90 0.83
N GLN A 27 9.48 3.35 1.91
CA GLN A 27 10.29 2.52 2.82
C GLN A 27 9.62 2.33 4.19
N LYS A 28 8.60 3.13 4.49
CA LYS A 28 7.87 3.12 5.76
C LYS A 28 6.36 3.20 5.54
N VAL A 29 5.59 2.59 6.45
CA VAL A 29 4.13 2.60 6.41
C VAL A 29 3.57 4.02 6.42
N ARG A 30 4.16 4.95 7.20
CA ARG A 30 3.73 6.36 7.19
C ARG A 30 3.83 7.01 5.82
N GLU A 31 4.85 6.68 5.02
CA GLU A 31 5.00 7.22 3.65
C GLU A 31 3.90 6.67 2.74
N LEU A 32 3.56 5.37 2.88
CA LEU A 32 2.43 4.75 2.19
C LEU A 32 1.09 5.41 2.57
N LEU A 33 0.85 5.67 3.87
CA LEU A 33 -0.36 6.33 4.34
C LEU A 33 -0.49 7.76 3.77
N THR A 34 0.62 8.51 3.76
CA THR A 34 0.65 9.84 3.13
C THR A 34 0.36 9.75 1.64
N LEU A 35 1.01 8.83 0.91
CA LEU A 35 0.81 8.65 -0.52
C LEU A 35 -0.64 8.26 -0.87
N ALA A 36 -1.24 7.39 -0.05
CA ALA A 36 -2.64 7.01 -0.17
C ALA A 36 -3.57 8.21 0.04
N SER A 37 -3.33 9.00 1.09
CA SER A 37 -4.09 10.22 1.41
C SER A 37 -4.01 11.26 0.30
N GLU A 38 -2.81 11.53 -0.22
CA GLU A 38 -2.59 12.42 -1.38
C GLU A 38 -3.31 11.93 -2.64
N SER A 39 -3.45 10.61 -2.78
CA SER A 39 -4.17 9.97 -3.89
C SER A 39 -5.69 9.92 -3.68
N GLY A 40 -6.19 10.43 -2.54
CA GLY A 40 -7.61 10.47 -2.18
C GLY A 40 -8.14 9.23 -1.46
N PHE A 41 -7.26 8.37 -0.92
CA PHE A 41 -7.63 7.13 -0.24
C PHE A 41 -7.41 7.23 1.27
N GLY A 42 -8.43 6.86 2.04
CA GLY A 42 -8.37 6.82 3.50
C GLY A 42 -7.91 5.44 4.00
N PHE A 43 -6.62 5.30 4.28
CA PHE A 43 -6.08 4.08 4.88
C PHE A 43 -6.28 4.10 6.40
N ILE A 44 -6.62 2.94 6.97
CA ILE A 44 -6.48 2.68 8.40
C ILE A 44 -5.25 1.79 8.54
N GLU A 45 -4.25 2.27 9.28
CA GLU A 45 -2.98 1.57 9.45
C GLU A 45 -3.18 0.15 10.00
N ASP A 46 -4.07 -0.03 10.98
CA ASP A 46 -4.38 -1.34 11.57
C ASP A 46 -4.90 -2.36 10.54
N GLU A 47 -5.55 -1.90 9.47
CA GLU A 47 -6.09 -2.78 8.43
C GLU A 47 -5.02 -3.30 7.45
N LEU A 48 -3.81 -2.71 7.46
CA LEU A 48 -2.68 -3.17 6.65
C LEU A 48 -2.00 -4.42 7.24
N TYR A 49 -2.27 -4.74 8.50
CA TYR A 49 -1.62 -5.83 9.21
C TYR A 49 -2.57 -7.02 9.44
N PRO A 50 -2.02 -8.22 9.69
CA PRO A 50 -2.82 -9.38 10.06
C PRO A 50 -3.70 -9.13 11.29
N PRO A 51 -4.92 -9.70 11.34
CA PRO A 51 -5.38 -10.89 10.58
C PRO A 51 -5.95 -10.62 9.18
N ASN A 52 -5.92 -9.39 8.68
CA ASN A 52 -6.47 -9.06 7.36
C ASN A 52 -5.66 -9.68 6.21
N GLU A 53 -6.35 -9.95 5.10
CA GLU A 53 -5.71 -10.39 3.86
C GLU A 53 -4.84 -9.24 3.30
N PRO A 54 -3.60 -9.51 2.86
CA PRO A 54 -2.77 -8.51 2.22
C PRO A 54 -3.40 -8.00 0.92
N GLN A 55 -3.53 -6.68 0.80
CA GLN A 55 -4.09 -6.03 -0.40
C GLN A 55 -3.02 -5.66 -1.45
N PHE A 56 -1.75 -5.75 -1.06
CA PHE A 56 -0.59 -5.51 -1.93
C PHE A 56 0.10 -6.83 -2.25
N THR A 57 0.76 -6.89 -3.41
CA THR A 57 1.69 -7.97 -3.74
C THR A 57 3.14 -7.51 -3.60
N ALA A 58 4.07 -8.46 -3.48
CA ALA A 58 5.48 -8.16 -3.26
C ALA A 58 6.09 -7.29 -4.38
N ASP A 59 5.64 -7.44 -5.63
CA ASP A 59 6.08 -6.63 -6.77
C ASP A 59 5.63 -5.17 -6.74
N GLN A 60 4.67 -4.83 -5.88
CA GLN A 60 4.19 -3.45 -5.70
C GLN A 60 4.94 -2.71 -4.60
N LEU A 61 5.62 -3.42 -3.71
CA LEU A 61 6.23 -2.86 -2.51
C LEU A 61 7.76 -2.91 -2.60
N SER A 62 8.44 -1.99 -1.91
CA SER A 62 9.87 -2.15 -1.64
C SER A 62 10.12 -3.41 -0.80
N GLU A 63 11.33 -3.96 -0.85
CA GLU A 63 11.70 -5.16 -0.06
C GLU A 63 11.40 -4.97 1.44
N ARG A 64 11.67 -3.77 1.96
CA ARG A 64 11.41 -3.42 3.37
C ARG A 64 9.91 -3.39 3.67
N MET A 65 9.11 -2.83 2.76
CA MET A 65 7.65 -2.78 2.91
C MET A 65 6.99 -4.13 2.75
N ALA A 66 7.46 -4.96 1.82
CA ALA A 66 7.01 -6.33 1.65
C ALA A 66 7.25 -7.16 2.93
N LYS A 67 8.43 -7.06 3.54
CA LYS A 67 8.73 -7.69 4.85
C LYS A 67 7.78 -7.22 5.95
N ALA A 68 7.49 -5.92 6.00
CA ALA A 68 6.64 -5.33 7.03
C ALA A 68 5.16 -5.71 6.91
N LEU A 69 4.60 -5.69 5.69
CA LEU A 69 3.17 -5.87 5.44
C LEU A 69 2.78 -7.30 5.06
N LEU A 70 3.62 -7.99 4.30
CA LEU A 70 3.35 -9.34 3.81
C LEU A 70 3.95 -10.42 4.71
N ARG A 71 4.85 -10.04 5.64
CA ARG A 71 5.66 -10.97 6.45
C ARG A 71 6.46 -11.97 5.59
N ALA A 72 6.80 -11.57 4.36
CA ALA A 72 7.62 -12.32 3.40
C ALA A 72 9.12 -12.08 3.59
#